data_AF-A0A743SNH2-F1
#
_entry.id   AF-A0A743SNH2-F1
#
_cell.length_a   1.000
_cell.length_b   1.000
_cell.length_c   1.000
_cell.angle_alpha   90.00
_cell.angle_beta   90.00
_cell.angle_gamma   90.00
#
_symmetry.space_group_name_H-M   'P 1'
#
loop_
_entity.id
_entity.type
_entity.pdbx_description
1 polymer ?
#
loop_
_entity_poly.entity_id
_entity_poly.type
_entity_poly.pdbx_seq_one_letter_code
_entity_poly.pdbx_strand_id
1 'polypeptide(L)' 'GHTREDLTENGRHHCPYVRPEPKEAKQVRMLRRYVPDVLPIVRKTNWRCSGCYSDYHGERYCLNCRTGDYSIEVINSGVE' A
#
# COMPACT_ATOMS: atom_id res chain seq x y z
N GLY A 1 -8.65 4.37 13.78
CA GLY A 1 -8.29 3.20 12.95
C GLY A 1 -7.99 3.66 11.53
N HIS A 2 -7.97 2.76 10.54
CA HIS A 2 -7.83 3.11 9.11
C HIS A 2 -9.20 3.37 8.46
N THR A 3 -10.08 4.10 9.14
CA THR A 3 -11.37 4.55 8.59
C THR A 3 -11.19 5.93 7.97
N ARG A 4 -11.99 6.26 6.95
CA ARG A 4 -11.79 7.52 6.20
C ARG A 4 -11.98 8.75 7.09
N GLU A 5 -12.84 8.61 8.10
CA GLU A 5 -13.22 9.63 9.07
C GLU A 5 -12.10 9.91 10.07
N ASP A 6 -11.33 8.88 10.47
CA ASP A 6 -10.25 8.98 11.46
C ASP A 6 -8.92 9.46 10.85
N LEU A 7 -8.83 9.56 9.52
CA LEU A 7 -7.59 9.91 8.83
C LEU A 7 -7.44 11.41 8.60
N THR A 8 -6.19 11.86 8.69
CA THR A 8 -5.76 13.16 8.15
C THR A 8 -6.05 13.25 6.65
N GLU A 9 -6.06 14.46 6.10
CA GLU A 9 -6.23 14.66 4.65
C GLU A 9 -5.25 13.82 3.83
N ASN A 10 -3.95 13.85 4.18
CA ASN A 10 -2.94 13.00 3.56
C ASN A 10 -3.29 11.50 3.67
N GLY A 11 -3.74 11.06 4.85
CA GLY A 11 -4.19 9.69 5.06
C GLY A 11 -5.34 9.28 4.14
N ARG A 12 -6.30 10.17 3.88
CA ARG A 12 -7.42 9.89 2.96
C ARG A 12 -6.96 9.68 1.52
N HIS A 13 -5.83 10.28 1.12
CA HIS A 13 -5.28 10.17 -0.23
C HIS A 13 -4.26 9.05 -0.39
N HIS A 14 -3.49 8.74 0.66
CA HIS A 14 -2.31 7.88 0.56
C HIS A 14 -2.29 6.70 1.54
N CYS A 15 -3.27 6.54 2.43
CA CYS A 15 -3.33 5.37 3.30
C CYS A 15 -3.57 4.09 2.49
N PRO A 16 -2.68 3.09 2.54
CA PRO A 16 -2.81 1.87 1.75
C PRO A 16 -4.08 1.06 2.04
N TYR A 17 -4.65 1.19 3.24
CA TYR A 17 -5.88 0.50 3.63
C TYR A 17 -7.15 1.21 3.12
N VAL A 18 -7.09 2.52 2.89
CA VAL A 18 -8.23 3.30 2.38
C VAL A 18 -8.18 3.42 0.86
N ARG A 19 -6.97 3.52 0.29
CA ARG A 19 -6.73 3.52 -1.16
C ARG A 19 -5.67 2.48 -1.52
N PRO A 20 -6.01 1.17 -1.46
CA PRO A 20 -5.11 0.11 -1.88
C PRO A 20 -4.85 0.17 -3.39
N GLU A 21 -3.80 -0.51 -3.84
CA GLU A 21 -3.47 -0.59 -5.26
C GLU A 21 -4.62 -1.23 -6.06
N PRO A 22 -4.83 -0.88 -7.34
CA PRO A 22 -5.95 -1.39 -8.12
C PRO A 22 -6.06 -2.93 -8.14
N LYS A 23 -4.93 -3.62 -8.12
CA LYS A 23 -4.86 -5.09 -8.08
C LYS A 23 -5.34 -5.66 -6.74
N GLU A 24 -4.94 -5.04 -5.63
CA GLU A 24 -5.37 -5.38 -4.26
C GLU A 24 -6.86 -5.06 -4.06
N ALA A 25 -7.30 -3.87 -4.50
CA ALA A 25 -8.70 -3.46 -4.46
C ALA A 25 -9.62 -4.42 -5.22
N LYS A 26 -9.17 -4.92 -6.39
CA LYS A 26 -9.88 -5.94 -7.16
C LYS A 26 -9.98 -7.25 -6.38
N GLN A 27 -8.90 -7.72 -5.78
CA GLN A 27 -8.89 -8.95 -4.98
C GLN A 27 -9.83 -8.87 -3.78
N VAL A 28 -9.78 -7.77 -3.02
CA VAL A 28 -10.68 -7.54 -1.87
C VAL A 28 -12.14 -7.54 -2.31
N ARG A 29 -12.48 -6.87 -3.42
CA ARG A 29 -13.85 -6.89 -3.97
C ARG A 29 -14.33 -8.29 -4.34
N MET A 30 -13.46 -9.14 -4.86
CA MET A 30 -13.81 -10.52 -5.17
C MET A 30 -14.05 -11.34 -3.89
N LEU A 31 -13.20 -11.17 -2.87
CA LEU A 31 -13.31 -11.87 -1.60
C LEU A 31 -14.58 -11.46 -0.82
N ARG A 32 -15.00 -10.20 -0.88
CA ARG A 32 -16.22 -9.71 -0.20
C ARG A 32 -17.51 -10.43 -0.60
N ARG A 33 -17.52 -11.12 -1.76
CA ARG A 33 -18.66 -11.96 -2.17
C ARG A 33 -18.83 -13.19 -1.29
N TYR A 34 -17.75 -13.66 -0.68
CA TYR A 34 -17.70 -14.87 0.14
C TYR A 34 -17.51 -14.56 1.63
N VAL A 35 -16.76 -13.50 1.93
CA VAL A 35 -16.48 -13.03 3.29
C VAL A 35 -16.79 -11.53 3.35
N PRO A 36 -18.02 -11.13 3.69
CA PRO A 36 -18.46 -9.74 3.62
C PRO A 36 -17.55 -8.76 4.38
N ASP A 37 -17.05 -9.16 5.54
CA ASP A 37 -16.25 -8.33 6.44
C ASP A 37 -14.73 -8.45 6.19
N VAL A 38 -14.31 -8.97 5.03
CA VAL A 38 -12.89 -9.05 4.70
C VAL A 38 -12.27 -7.65 4.66
N LEU A 39 -11.21 -7.48 5.45
CA LEU A 39 -10.42 -6.26 5.48
C LEU A 39 -9.52 -6.16 4.24
N PRO A 40 -9.11 -4.94 3.84
CA PRO A 40 -8.14 -4.77 2.77
C PRO A 40 -6.85 -5.53 3.06
N ILE A 41 -6.40 -6.31 2.07
CA ILE A 41 -5.11 -7.01 2.12
C ILE A 41 -4.12 -6.15 1.34
N VAL A 42 -3.24 -5.46 2.06
CA VAL A 42 -2.18 -4.63 1.48
C VAL A 42 -0.90 -5.45 1.43
N ARG A 43 -0.24 -5.49 0.26
CA ARG A 43 0.99 -6.24 0.05
C ARG A 43 2.15 -5.58 0.79
N LYS A 44 2.97 -6.42 1.43
CA LYS A 44 4.24 -6.02 2.04
C LYS A 44 5.40 -6.61 1.25
N THR A 45 6.37 -5.78 0.89
CA THR A 45 7.55 -6.17 0.11
C THR A 45 8.66 -5.14 0.30
N ASN A 46 9.78 -5.32 -0.39
CA ASN A 46 10.86 -4.34 -0.46
C ASN A 46 10.53 -3.25 -1.47
N TRP A 47 10.68 -2.00 -1.05
CA TRP A 47 10.41 -0.81 -1.84
C TRP A 47 11.63 0.11 -1.84
N ARG A 48 11.83 0.80 -2.96
CA ARG A 48 12.72 1.95 -3.07
C ARG A 48 11.87 3.18 -3.35
N CYS A 49 11.98 4.21 -2.51
CA CYS A 49 11.32 5.48 -2.75
C CYS A 49 12.21 6.36 -3.63
N SER A 50 11.78 6.73 -4.83
CA SER A 50 12.54 7.64 -5.71
C SER A 50 12.54 9.10 -5.23
N GLY A 51 11.65 9.48 -4.29
CA GLY A 51 11.57 10.83 -3.75
C GLY A 51 12.58 11.12 -2.63
N CYS A 52 12.94 10.13 -1.81
CA CYS A 52 13.93 10.28 -0.73
C CYS A 52 15.11 9.31 -0.84
N TYR A 53 15.14 8.48 -1.89
CA TYR A 53 16.16 7.48 -2.19
C TYR A 53 16.38 6.44 -1.07
N SER A 54 15.42 6.31 -0.15
CA SER A 54 15.49 5.31 0.92
C SER A 54 14.85 4.01 0.47
N ASP A 55 15.52 2.91 0.81
CA ASP A 55 14.96 1.57 0.75
C ASP A 55 14.21 1.27 2.04
N TYR A 56 13.07 0.58 1.93
CA TYR A 56 12.28 0.19 3.09
C TYR A 56 11.45 -1.08 2.80
N HIS A 57 11.19 -1.85 3.85
CA HIS A 57 10.34 -3.03 3.79
C HIS A 57 8.98 -2.74 4.42
N GLY A 58 7.90 -3.12 3.75
CA GLY A 58 6.55 -2.96 4.28
C GLY A 58 5.52 -2.67 3.19
N GLU A 59 4.47 -1.95 3.57
CA GLU A 59 3.40 -1.49 2.66
C GLU A 59 3.93 -0.41 1.71
N ARG A 60 3.25 -0.17 0.58
CA ARG A 60 3.64 0.87 -0.38
C ARG A 60 3.37 2.29 0.15
N TYR A 61 4.08 2.70 1.20
CA TYR A 61 3.96 4.01 1.83
C TYR A 61 5.30 4.42 2.47
N CYS A 62 6.00 5.36 1.85
CA CYS A 62 7.24 5.90 2.38
C CYS A 62 6.95 6.85 3.55
N LEU A 63 7.52 6.60 4.72
CA LEU A 63 7.31 7.46 5.89
C LEU A 63 7.97 8.85 5.76
N ASN A 64 9.06 8.94 5.02
CA ASN A 64 9.75 10.23 4.77
C ASN A 64 8.94 11.12 3.83
N CYS A 65 8.43 10.57 2.73
CA CYS A 65 7.62 11.32 1.76
C CYS A 65 6.13 11.38 2.12
N ARG A 66 5.67 10.53 3.06
CA ARG A 66 4.27 10.36 3.47
C ARG A 66 3.33 10.03 2.31
N THR A 67 3.83 9.31 1.32
CA THR A 67 3.07 8.83 0.15
C THR A 67 3.64 7.50 -0.35
N GLY A 68 2.84 6.73 -1.07
CA GLY A 68 3.25 5.57 -1.84
C GLY A 68 3.71 5.89 -3.27
N ASP A 69 3.43 7.08 -3.80
CA ASP A 69 3.49 7.36 -5.24
C ASP A 69 4.88 7.15 -5.86
N TYR A 70 5.94 7.47 -5.12
CA TYR A 70 7.34 7.32 -5.53
C TYR A 70 7.93 5.94 -5.22
N SER A 71 7.12 5.03 -4.68
CA SER A 71 7.59 3.75 -4.18
C SER A 71 7.55 2.71 -5.30
N ILE A 72 8.73 2.21 -5.64
CA ILE A 72 8.95 1.22 -6.69
C ILE A 72 9.34 -0.08 -6.00
N GLU A 73 8.71 -1.18 -6.41
CA GLU A 73 9.04 -2.49 -5.85
C GLU A 73 10.46 -2.87 -6.25
N VAL A 74 11.26 -3.25 -5.26
CA VAL A 74 12.59 -3.83 -5.50
C VAL A 74 12.36 -5.31 -5.77
N ILE A 75 12.22 -5.65 -7.05
CA ILE A 75 12.29 -7.03 -7.48
C ILE A 75 13.77 -7.41 -7.33
N ASN A 76 14.07 -8.28 -6.38
CA ASN A 76 15.34 -9.01 -6.45
C ASN A 76 15.27 -9.83 -7.73
N SER A 77 15.83 -9.28 -8.81
CA SER A 77 16.22 -10.08 -9.96
C SER A 77 17.16 -11.13 -9.39
N GLY A 78 16.66 -12.33 -9.13
CA GLY A 78 17.49 -13.49 -8.91
C GLY A 78 18.30 -13.66 -10.18
N VAL A 79 19.53 -13.14 -10.16
CA VAL A 79 20.58 -13.67 -10.99
C VAL A 79 21.22 -14.74 -10.12
N GLU A 80 21.17 -15.96 -10.66
CA GLU A 80 21.51 -17.29 -10.11
C GLU A 80 20.32 -18.11 -9.59
#